data_AF-A0ABD4UCC2-F1
#
_entry.id   AF-A0ABD4UCC2-F1
#
_cell.length_a   1.000
_cell.length_b   1.000
_cell.length_c   1.000
_cell.angle_alpha   90.00
_cell.angle_beta   90.00
_cell.angle_gamma   90.00
#
_symmetry.space_group_name_H-M   'P 1'
#
loop_
_entity.id
_entity.type
_entity.pdbx_description
1 polymer ?
#
loop_
_entity_poly.entity_id
_entity_poly.type
_entity_poly.pdbx_seq_one_letter_code
_entity_poly.pdbx_strand_id
1 'polypeptide(L)' 'MENIQKQIEEVAEQAQLAFWAEVAKSFPEVKSGDLPVQAVLQFNKACEQAVAVWLKSNHPNYPTE' A
#
# COMPACT_ATOMS: atom_id res chain seq x y z
N MET A 1 14.32 8.34 -10.91
CA MET A 1 12.88 7.97 -10.87
C MET A 1 12.70 6.52 -10.45
N GLU A 2 13.47 5.57 -10.99
CA GLU A 2 13.46 4.15 -10.59
C GLU A 2 13.56 3.92 -9.07
N ASN A 3 14.37 4.72 -8.36
CA ASN A 3 14.51 4.65 -6.91
C ASN A 3 13.23 5.04 -6.13
N ILE A 4 12.47 6.01 -6.61
CA ILE A 4 11.26 6.49 -5.92
C ILE A 4 10.12 5.49 -6.09
N GLN A 5 9.97 4.90 -7.28
CA GLN A 5 8.94 3.89 -7.52
C GLN A 5 9.16 2.67 -6.62
N LYS A 6 10.40 2.19 -6.53
CA LYS A 6 10.74 1.09 -5.62
C LYS A 6 10.47 1.44 -4.15
N GLN A 7 10.79 2.67 -3.73
CA GLN A 7 10.47 3.14 -2.38
C GLN A 7 8.96 3.18 -2.11
N ILE A 8 8.16 3.59 -3.09
CA ILE A 8 6.70 3.58 -2.99
C ILE A 8 6.18 2.15 -2.79
N GLU A 9 6.68 1.20 -3.56
CA GLU A 9 6.33 -0.23 -3.44
C GLU A 9 6.67 -0.78 -2.05
N GLU A 10 7.90 -0.56 -1.57
CA GLU A 10 8.35 -1.00 -0.24
C GLU A 10 7.52 -0.39 0.89
N VAL A 11 7.23 0.92 0.83
CA VAL A 11 6.40 1.60 1.84
C VAL A 11 4.95 1.14 1.77
N ALA A 12 4.41 0.94 0.56
CA ALA A 12 3.05 0.44 0.38
C ALA A 12 2.90 -0.98 0.95
N GLU A 13 3.89 -1.86 0.77
CA GLU A 13 3.87 -3.21 1.37
C GLU A 13 3.81 -3.13 2.90
N GLN A 14 4.64 -2.30 3.53
CA GLN A 14 4.62 -2.14 5.00
C GLN A 14 3.30 -1.54 5.51
N ALA A 15 2.74 -0.57 4.78
CA ALA A 15 1.44 0.02 5.12
C ALA A 15 0.30 -1.01 5.04
N GLN A 16 0.35 -1.89 4.05
CA GLN A 16 -0.63 -2.97 3.90
C GLN A 16 -0.54 -3.99 5.05
N LEU A 17 0.67 -4.36 5.48
CA LEU A 17 0.87 -5.22 6.65
C LEU A 17 0.25 -4.60 7.91
N ALA A 18 0.45 -3.30 8.13
CA ALA A 18 -0.16 -2.58 9.24
C ALA A 18 -1.69 -2.54 9.16
N PHE A 19 -2.23 -2.31 7.96
CA PHE A 19 -3.68 -2.35 7.71
C PHE A 19 -4.26 -3.72 8.09
N TRP A 20 -3.67 -4.81 7.60
CA TRP A 20 -4.18 -6.16 7.89
C TRP A 20 -4.00 -6.54 9.36
N ALA A 21 -2.92 -6.09 10.01
CA ALA A 21 -2.74 -6.28 11.44
C ALA A 21 -3.85 -5.61 12.27
N GLU A 22 -4.36 -4.46 11.85
CA GLU A 22 -5.49 -3.80 12.50
C GLU A 22 -6.82 -4.52 12.22
N VAL A 23 -7.07 -4.90 10.96
CA VAL A 23 -8.27 -5.66 10.58
C VAL A 23 -8.36 -6.96 11.36
N ALA A 24 -7.25 -7.69 11.51
CA ALA A 24 -7.21 -8.96 12.23
C ALA A 24 -7.61 -8.85 13.71
N LYS A 25 -7.41 -7.68 14.34
CA LYS A 25 -7.87 -7.45 15.73
C LYS A 25 -9.39 -7.46 15.84
N SER A 26 -10.08 -7.06 14.78
CA SER A 26 -11.55 -6.97 14.74
C SER A 26 -12.21 -8.32 14.42
N PHE A 27 -11.47 -9.26 13.83
CA PHE A 27 -11.97 -10.58 13.41
C PHE A 27 -11.06 -11.71 13.90
N PRO A 28 -10.89 -11.89 15.23
CA PRO A 28 -9.94 -12.83 15.80
C PRO A 28 -10.22 -14.30 15.44
N GLU A 29 -11.44 -14.65 15.03
CA GLU A 29 -11.84 -15.97 14.57
C GLU A 29 -11.29 -16.32 13.17
N VAL A 30 -10.93 -15.33 12.36
CA VAL A 30 -10.37 -15.52 11.02
C VAL A 30 -8.89 -15.90 11.14
N LYS A 31 -8.51 -17.07 10.63
CA LYS A 31 -7.14 -17.64 10.75
C LYS A 31 -6.36 -17.74 9.44
N SER A 32 -7.01 -17.47 8.32
CA SER A 32 -6.42 -17.45 6.98
C SER A 32 -6.60 -16.09 6.34
N GLY A 33 -5.82 -15.79 5.30
CA GLY A 33 -5.80 -14.49 4.64
C GLY A 33 -5.82 -14.57 3.12
N ASP A 34 -6.27 -15.69 2.55
CA ASP A 34 -6.29 -15.87 1.10
C ASP A 34 -7.31 -14.92 0.46
N LEU A 35 -6.85 -14.19 -0.55
CA LEU A 35 -7.66 -13.34 -1.38
C LEU A 35 -7.54 -13.79 -2.84
N PRO A 36 -8.60 -13.66 -3.66
CA PRO A 36 -8.47 -13.85 -5.10
C PRO A 36 -7.33 -13.00 -5.67
N VAL A 37 -6.54 -13.55 -6.59
CA VAL A 37 -5.35 -12.86 -7.17
C VAL A 37 -5.68 -11.45 -7.67
N GLN A 38 -6.84 -11.27 -8.31
CA GLN A 38 -7.28 -9.96 -8.80
C GLN A 38 -7.52 -8.95 -7.67
N ALA A 39 -8.04 -9.40 -6.52
CA ALA A 39 -8.26 -8.54 -5.36
C ALA A 39 -6.93 -8.10 -4.73
N VAL A 40 -5.94 -9.00 -4.65
CA VAL A 40 -4.59 -8.66 -4.18
C VAL A 40 -3.95 -7.62 -5.10
N LEU A 41 -3.96 -7.85 -6.41
CA LEU A 41 -3.37 -6.92 -7.38
C LEU A 41 -4.03 -5.53 -7.32
N GLN A 42 -5.36 -5.48 -7.19
CA GLN A 42 -6.08 -4.21 -7.08
C GLN A 42 -5.73 -3.47 -5.79
N PHE A 43 -5.66 -4.18 -4.66
CA PHE A 43 -5.31 -3.60 -3.38
C PHE A 43 -3.88 -3.03 -3.38
N ASN A 44 -2.90 -3.81 -3.85
CA ASN A 44 -1.50 -3.39 -3.95
C ASN A 44 -1.39 -2.11 -4.78
N LYS A 45 -1.98 -2.10 -5.97
CA LYS A 45 -1.98 -0.94 -6.87
C LYS A 45 -2.62 0.29 -6.22
N ALA A 46 -3.74 0.11 -5.51
CA ALA A 46 -4.41 1.22 -4.83
C ALA A 46 -3.55 1.81 -3.70
N CYS A 47 -2.86 0.96 -2.94
CA CYS A 47 -1.94 1.42 -1.90
C CYS A 47 -0.75 2.18 -2.46
N GLU A 48 -0.10 1.66 -3.50
CA GLU A 48 1.01 2.36 -4.19
C GLU A 48 0.54 3.72 -4.74
N GLN A 49 -0.63 3.77 -5.38
CA GLN A 49 -1.21 5.01 -5.89
C GLN A 49 -1.49 6.02 -4.77
N ALA A 50 -2.01 5.58 -3.63
CA ALA A 50 -2.27 6.46 -2.50
C ALA A 50 -0.96 7.08 -1.96
N VAL A 51 0.10 6.27 -1.83
CA VAL A 51 1.42 6.75 -1.41
C VAL A 51 1.99 7.73 -2.44
N ALA A 52 1.91 7.41 -3.73
CA ALA A 52 2.38 8.28 -4.81
C ALA A 52 1.65 9.64 -4.82
N VAL A 53 0.32 9.64 -4.67
CA VAL A 53 -0.49 10.87 -4.59
C VAL A 53 -0.13 11.67 -3.34
N TRP A 54 0.05 11.00 -2.20
CA TRP A 54 0.46 11.65 -0.97
C TRP A 54 1.84 12.31 -1.11
N LEU A 55 2.82 11.62 -1.71
CA LEU A 55 4.14 12.19 -2.00
C LEU A 55 4.05 13.36 -2.98
N LYS A 56 3.31 13.23 -4.09
CA LYS A 56 3.10 14.33 -5.05
C LYS A 56 2.52 15.59 -4.39
N SER A 57 1.68 15.40 -3.38
CA SER A 57 0.99 16.51 -2.70
C SER A 57 1.81 17.14 -1.56
N ASN A 58 2.75 16.40 -0.96
CA ASN A 58 3.40 16.81 0.29
C ASN A 58 4.93 16.87 0.21
N HIS A 59 5.56 16.23 -0.78
CA HIS A 59 7.02 16.14 -0.84
C HIS A 59 7.59 17.32 -1.69
N PRO A 60 8.44 18.19 -1.11
CA PRO A 60 8.84 19.47 -1.73
C PRO A 60 9.50 19.35 -3.11
N ASN A 61 10.15 18.22 -3.38
CA ASN A 61 10.90 17.96 -4.62
C ASN A 61 10.27 16.86 -5.48
N TYR A 62 9.03 16.46 -5.20
CA TYR A 62 8.36 15.50 -6.06
C TYR A 62 7.90 16.22 -7.33
N PRO A 63 8.23 15.72 -8.53
CA PRO A 63 7.83 16.39 -9.76
C PRO A 63 6.30 16.44 -9.82
N THR A 64 5.76 17.65 -9.67
CA THR A 64 4.42 18.00 -10.14
C THR A 64 4.52 18.07 -11.65
N GLU A 65 3.88 17.12 -12.34
CA GLU A 65 3.54 17.29 -13.77
C GLU A 65 2.88 18.65 -14.02
#